data_AF-A0A3S2XGW6-F1
#
_entry.id   AF-A0A3S2XGW6-F1
#
_cell.length_a   1.000
_cell.length_b   1.000
_cell.length_c   1.000
_cell.angle_alpha   90.00
_cell.angle_beta   90.00
_cell.angle_gamma   90.00
#
_symmetry.space_group_name_H-M   'P 1'
#
loop_
_entity.id
_entity.type
_entity.pdbx_description
1 polymer ?
#
loop_
_entity_poly.entity_id
_entity_poly.type
_entity_poly.pdbx_seq_one_letter_code
_entity_poly.pdbx_strand_id
1 'polypeptide(L)'
;MTRKASVPPLSDEEEARIQAQIANDPDSPEITDEEARQPRPFAEALPELHAAWMRNRGRPRADVTKVAVKLRLDPDIVESHRAGGPGWQTRMNDLLREGMNSHPDRARQGKRR
;
A
#
# COMPACT_ATOMS: atom_id res chain seq x y z
N MET A 1 -17.23 12.08 -2.51
CA MET A 1 -17.58 11.43 -1.23
C MET A 1 -18.77 10.51 -1.49
N THR A 2 -18.54 9.22 -1.67
CA THR A 2 -19.61 8.22 -1.82
C THR A 2 -20.21 7.95 -0.44
N ARG A 3 -21.51 8.22 -0.25
CA ARG A 3 -22.22 7.86 0.98
C ARG A 3 -22.30 6.34 1.08
N LYS A 4 -21.82 5.77 2.18
CA LYS A 4 -21.96 4.34 2.49
C LYS A 4 -23.46 4.03 2.60
N ALA A 5 -23.94 2.98 1.95
CA ALA A 5 -25.34 2.56 2.07
C ALA A 5 -25.62 2.20 3.54
N SER A 6 -26.67 2.79 4.11
CA SER A 6 -27.14 2.44 5.45
C SER A 6 -27.93 1.14 5.35
N VAL A 7 -27.38 0.05 5.88
CA VAL A 7 -28.12 -1.21 5.99
C VAL A 7 -29.22 -1.00 7.03
N PRO A 8 -30.51 -1.28 6.72
CA PRO A 8 -31.59 -1.18 7.70
C PRO A 8 -31.36 -2.16 8.86
N PRO A 9 -31.82 -1.85 10.09
CA PRO A 9 -31.70 -2.77 11.21
C PRO A 9 -32.49 -4.06 10.92
N LEU A 10 -31.91 -5.21 11.24
CA LEU A 10 -32.63 -6.49 11.17
C LEU A 10 -33.79 -6.48 12.17
N SER A 11 -34.93 -7.04 11.75
CA SER A 11 -36.00 -7.40 12.67
C SER A 11 -35.66 -8.69 13.44
N ASP A 12 -36.27 -8.86 14.62
CA ASP A 12 -36.10 -10.06 15.45
C ASP A 12 -36.46 -11.36 14.70
N GLU A 13 -37.48 -11.30 13.84
CA GLU A 13 -37.91 -12.44 13.00
C GLU A 13 -36.86 -12.80 11.95
N GLU A 14 -36.23 -11.80 11.33
CA GLU A 14 -35.16 -12.01 10.36
C GLU A 14 -33.89 -12.55 11.03
N GLU A 15 -33.56 -12.06 12.21
CA GLU A 15 -32.44 -12.59 13.00
C GLU A 15 -32.68 -14.05 13.39
N ALA A 16 -33.87 -14.39 13.89
CA ALA A 16 -34.23 -15.76 14.24
C ALA A 16 -34.14 -16.71 13.03
N ARG A 17 -34.56 -16.25 11.85
CA ARG A 17 -34.44 -17.02 10.61
C ARG A 17 -32.98 -17.25 10.20
N ILE A 18 -32.12 -16.24 10.30
CA ILE A 18 -30.70 -16.36 9.97
C ILE A 18 -30.00 -17.31 10.94
N GLN A 19 -30.26 -17.20 12.24
CA GLN A 19 -29.70 -18.12 13.23
C GLN A 19 -30.13 -19.57 12.98
N ALA A 20 -31.41 -19.79 12.64
CA ALA A 20 -31.89 -21.12 12.27
C ALA A 20 -31.21 -21.69 11.02
N GLN A 21 -30.82 -20.83 10.06
CA GLN A 21 -30.06 -21.27 8.89
C GLN A 21 -28.61 -21.63 9.23
N ILE A 22 -27.94 -20.80 10.05
CA ILE A 22 -26.57 -21.07 10.52
C ILE A 22 -26.52 -22.39 11.30
N ALA A 23 -27.46 -22.59 12.24
CA ALA A 23 -27.49 -23.79 13.08
C ALA A 23 -27.77 -25.09 12.31
N ASN A 24 -28.39 -25.01 11.13
CA ASN A 24 -28.69 -26.17 10.29
C ASN A 24 -27.71 -26.33 9.11
N ASP A 25 -26.66 -25.52 9.02
CA ASP A 25 -25.69 -25.57 7.92
C ASP A 25 -24.75 -26.78 8.09
N PRO A 26 -24.82 -27.81 7.22
CA PRO A 26 -23.95 -28.98 7.31
C PRO A 26 -22.48 -28.67 7.01
N ASP A 27 -22.18 -27.57 6.30
CA ASP A 27 -20.82 -27.18 5.93
C ASP A 27 -20.13 -26.34 7.03
N SER A 28 -20.89 -25.87 8.02
CA SER A 28 -20.41 -25.03 9.11
C SER A 28 -20.91 -25.53 10.48
N PRO A 29 -20.49 -26.73 10.92
CA PRO A 29 -20.86 -27.24 12.23
C PRO A 29 -20.34 -26.34 13.35
N GLU A 30 -21.11 -26.28 14.45
CA GLU A 30 -20.69 -25.59 15.66
C GLU A 30 -19.41 -26.22 16.23
N ILE A 31 -18.44 -25.39 16.57
CA ILE A 31 -17.16 -25.84 17.13
C ILE A 31 -17.38 -26.28 18.57
N THR A 32 -16.94 -27.48 18.92
CA THR A 32 -17.03 -27.96 20.30
C THR A 32 -15.98 -27.32 21.22
N ASP A 33 -16.24 -27.28 22.52
CA ASP A 33 -15.30 -26.76 23.53
C ASP A 33 -13.93 -27.48 23.51
N GLU A 34 -13.90 -28.74 23.11
CA GLU A 34 -12.66 -29.52 23.01
C GLU A 34 -11.85 -29.10 21.79
N GLU A 35 -12.50 -28.91 20.64
CA GLU A 35 -11.86 -28.45 19.40
C GLU A 35 -11.37 -27.00 19.52
N ALA A 36 -12.14 -26.14 20.20
CA ALA A 36 -11.74 -24.75 20.47
C ALA A 36 -10.45 -24.65 21.30
N ARG A 37 -10.14 -25.68 22.12
CA ARG A 37 -8.89 -25.75 22.91
C ARG A 37 -7.69 -26.23 22.10
N GLN A 38 -7.88 -26.69 20.86
CA GLN A 38 -6.83 -27.20 19.99
C GLN A 38 -6.66 -26.33 18.72
N PRO A 39 -6.30 -25.04 18.86
CA PRO A 39 -6.11 -24.18 17.70
C PRO A 39 -4.88 -24.64 16.90
N ARG A 40 -5.04 -24.70 15.58
CA ARG A 40 -3.93 -24.93 14.66
C ARG A 40 -3.48 -23.59 14.08
N PRO A 41 -2.16 -23.30 14.05
CA PRO A 41 -1.65 -22.12 13.37
C PRO A 41 -2.07 -22.08 11.90
N PHE A 42 -2.35 -20.89 11.36
CA PHE A 42 -2.77 -20.71 9.97
C PHE A 42 -1.79 -21.37 8.97
N ALA A 43 -0.49 -21.28 9.24
CA ALA A 43 0.56 -21.90 8.42
C ALA A 43 0.44 -23.42 8.34
N GLU A 44 -0.09 -24.07 9.39
CA GLU A 44 -0.26 -25.53 9.46
C GLU A 44 -1.65 -25.97 9.01
N ALA A 45 -2.68 -25.13 9.21
CA ALA A 45 -4.04 -25.40 8.78
C ALA A 45 -4.19 -25.30 7.25
N LEU A 46 -3.54 -24.30 6.64
CA LEU A 46 -3.67 -23.99 5.21
C LEU A 46 -2.29 -23.63 4.60
N PRO A 47 -1.37 -24.61 4.46
CA PRO A 47 0.03 -24.36 4.08
C PRO A 47 0.17 -23.70 2.71
N GLU A 48 -0.59 -24.13 1.71
CA GLU A 48 -0.55 -23.57 0.34
C GLU A 48 -1.01 -22.10 0.32
N LEU A 49 -2.10 -21.79 1.01
CA LEU A 49 -2.63 -20.43 1.09
C LEU A 49 -1.67 -19.52 1.86
N HIS A 50 -1.12 -20.01 2.97
CA HIS A 50 -0.11 -19.30 3.74
C HIS A 50 1.13 -18.97 2.89
N ALA A 51 1.63 -19.94 2.11
CA ALA A 51 2.76 -19.74 1.21
C ALA A 51 2.46 -18.69 0.12
N ALA A 52 1.27 -18.74 -0.48
CA ALA A 52 0.83 -17.75 -1.46
C ALA A 52 0.73 -16.34 -0.85
N TRP A 53 0.21 -16.23 0.37
CA TRP A 53 0.07 -14.96 1.08
C TRP A 53 1.42 -14.35 1.43
N MET A 54 2.39 -15.17 1.86
CA MET A 54 3.75 -14.72 2.17
C MET A 54 4.55 -14.29 0.94
N ARG A 55 4.25 -14.83 -0.25
CA ARG A 55 4.87 -14.41 -1.52
C ARG A 55 4.43 -13.01 -1.97
N ASN A 56 3.22 -12.57 -1.61
CA ASN A 56 2.64 -11.30 -2.07
C ASN A 56 3.05 -10.07 -1.23
N ARG A 57 4.30 -9.99 -0.78
CA ARG A 57 4.81 -8.78 -0.10
C ARG A 57 5.15 -7.67 -1.10
N GLY A 58 4.11 -7.02 -1.64
CA GLY A 58 4.19 -5.72 -2.32
C GLY A 58 5.10 -5.64 -3.56
N ARG A 59 5.28 -4.43 -4.08
CA ARG A 59 6.28 -4.17 -5.14
C ARG A 59 7.67 -4.49 -4.57
N PRO A 60 8.51 -5.26 -5.28
CA PRO A 60 9.89 -5.50 -4.85
C PRO A 60 10.59 -4.18 -4.55
N ARG A 61 11.38 -4.16 -3.47
CA ARG A 61 12.19 -2.98 -3.13
C ARG A 61 13.08 -2.65 -4.33
N ALA A 62 13.04 -1.40 -4.79
CA ALA A 62 13.92 -0.96 -5.87
C ALA A 62 15.37 -0.94 -5.37
N ASP A 63 16.30 -1.49 -6.16
CA ASP A 63 17.74 -1.53 -5.83
C ASP A 63 18.33 -0.13 -5.65
N VAL A 64 17.84 0.85 -6.41
CA VAL A 64 18.22 2.25 -6.30
C VAL A 64 16.96 3.09 -6.10
N THR A 65 16.85 3.73 -4.94
CA THR A 65 15.76 4.64 -4.62
C THR A 65 16.19 6.09 -4.84
N LYS A 66 15.23 6.95 -5.17
CA LYS A 66 15.47 8.40 -5.21
C LYS A 66 15.76 8.89 -3.79
N VAL A 67 16.80 9.71 -3.63
CA VAL A 67 17.11 10.35 -2.35
C VAL A 67 16.18 11.54 -2.15
N ALA A 68 15.38 11.52 -1.09
CA ALA A 68 14.58 12.67 -0.69
C ALA A 68 15.48 13.73 -0.03
N VAL A 69 15.64 14.88 -0.68
CA VAL A 69 16.43 16.00 -0.16
C VAL A 69 15.55 17.21 0.11
N LYS A 70 15.90 17.99 1.14
CA LYS A 70 15.26 19.28 1.43
C LYS A 70 15.99 20.38 0.65
N LEU A 71 15.45 20.74 -0.52
CA LEU A 71 15.97 21.80 -1.38
C LEU A 71 15.03 23.01 -1.37
N ARG A 72 15.59 24.22 -1.27
CA ARG A 72 14.85 25.46 -1.51
C ARG A 72 15.06 25.84 -2.97
N LEU A 73 13.96 26.07 -3.68
CA LEU A 73 13.92 26.54 -5.05
C LEU A 73 13.14 27.84 -5.08
N ASP A 74 13.43 28.69 -6.07
CA ASP A 74 12.67 29.91 -6.29
C ASP A 74 11.19 29.58 -6.63
N PRO A 75 10.23 30.40 -6.17
CA PRO A 75 8.80 30.09 -6.34
C PRO A 75 8.36 29.95 -7.80
N ASP A 76 8.88 30.81 -8.68
CA ASP A 76 8.60 30.82 -10.12
C ASP A 76 9.03 29.53 -10.83
N ILE A 77 10.17 28.96 -10.43
CA ILE A 77 10.64 27.66 -10.92
C ILE A 77 9.66 26.55 -10.52
N VAL A 78 9.21 26.54 -9.26
CA VAL A 78 8.26 25.51 -8.79
C VAL A 78 6.90 25.65 -9.49
N GLU A 79 6.42 26.89 -9.64
CA GLU A 79 5.14 27.18 -10.29
C GLU A 79 5.15 26.79 -11.77
N SER A 80 6.19 27.16 -12.52
CA SER A 80 6.32 26.82 -13.95
C SER A 80 6.32 25.31 -14.19
N HIS A 81 7.03 24.54 -13.37
CA HIS A 81 7.01 23.08 -13.51
C HIS A 81 5.66 22.47 -13.10
N ARG A 82 5.07 22.95 -11.99
CA ARG A 82 3.78 22.45 -11.49
C ARG A 82 2.63 22.74 -12.45
N ALA A 83 2.68 23.86 -13.18
CA ALA A 83 1.70 24.19 -14.22
C ALA A 83 1.62 23.14 -15.34
N GLY A 84 2.72 22.40 -15.58
CA GLY A 84 2.73 21.26 -16.51
C GLY A 84 1.97 20.01 -16.02
N GLY A 85 1.29 20.07 -14.87
CA GLY A 85 0.43 18.99 -14.38
C GLY A 85 1.18 17.80 -13.76
N PRO A 86 0.52 16.63 -13.66
CA PRO A 86 1.10 15.43 -13.05
C PRO A 86 2.48 15.06 -13.62
N GLY A 87 3.36 14.57 -12.76
CA GLY A 87 4.73 14.21 -13.15
C GLY A 87 5.72 15.37 -13.26
N TRP A 88 5.36 16.59 -12.84
CA TRP A 88 6.27 17.74 -12.88
C TRP A 88 7.59 17.54 -12.14
N GLN A 89 7.60 16.82 -11.02
CA GLN A 89 8.82 16.48 -10.29
C GLN A 89 9.73 15.53 -11.08
N THR A 90 9.15 14.61 -11.87
CA THR A 90 9.93 13.72 -12.74
C THR A 90 10.60 14.54 -13.84
N ARG A 91 9.86 15.42 -14.51
CA ARG A 91 10.43 16.32 -15.53
C ARG A 91 11.52 17.23 -14.97
N MET A 92 11.32 17.78 -13.77
CA MET A 92 12.33 18.57 -13.07
C MET A 92 13.59 17.75 -12.78
N ASN A 93 13.44 16.50 -12.33
CA ASN A 93 14.57 15.60 -12.10
C ASN A 93 15.35 15.27 -13.40
N ASP A 94 14.65 15.11 -14.52
CA ASP A 94 15.28 14.82 -15.81
C ASP A 94 16.09 16.03 -16.32
N LEU A 95 15.57 17.26 -16.16
CA LEU A 95 16.32 18.49 -16.44
C LEU A 95 17.58 18.62 -15.58
N LEU A 96 17.52 18.27 -14.30
CA LEU A 96 18.70 18.27 -13.42
C LEU A 96 19.75 17.27 -13.93
N ARG A 97 19.33 16.11 -14.44
CA ARG A 97 20.23 15.09 -15.02
C ARG A 97 20.87 15.59 -16.33
N GLU A 98 20.11 16.23 -17.20
CA GLU A 98 20.63 16.83 -18.44
C GLU A 98 21.66 17.93 -18.14
N GLY A 99 21.40 18.75 -17.12
CA GLY A 99 22.32 19.79 -16.67
C GLY A 99 23.66 19.25 -16.15
N MET A 100 23.64 18.06 -15.51
CA MET A 100 24.87 17.36 -15.10
C MET A 100 25.72 16.92 -16.30
N ASN A 101 25.08 16.47 -17.38
CA ASN A 101 25.78 16.02 -18.59
C ASN A 101 26.33 17.21 -19.41
N SER A 102 25.77 18.40 -19.22
CA SER A 102 26.11 19.60 -19.99
C SER A 102 27.28 20.41 -19.39
N HIS A 103 27.73 20.09 -18.18
CA HIS A 103 28.87 20.75 -17.52
C HIS A 103 29.95 19.72 -17.13
N PRO A 104 30.99 19.49 -17.97
CA PRO A 104 32.01 18.47 -17.71
C PRO A 104 33.01 18.80 -16.58
N ASP A 105 32.92 19.96 -15.91
CA ASP A 105 33.95 20.37 -14.93
C ASP A 105 33.36 20.80 -13.57
N ARG A 106 33.24 19.83 -12.65
CA ARG A 106 33.06 20.07 -11.21
C ARG A 106 33.94 19.20 -10.32
N ALA A 107 35.09 18.75 -10.83
CA ALA A 107 36.11 18.12 -10.00
C ALA A 107 37.05 19.14 -9.32
N ARG A 108 36.93 20.44 -9.60
CA ARG A 108 37.95 21.45 -9.25
C ARG A 108 37.60 22.51 -8.19
N GLN A 109 36.41 22.53 -7.60
CA GLN A 109 36.05 23.57 -6.61
C GLN A 109 36.12 23.12 -5.14
N GLY A 110 36.80 22.00 -4.87
CA GLY A 110 37.17 21.57 -3.52
C GLY A 110 38.45 22.22 -2.99
N LYS A 111 38.57 23.55 -3.03
CA LYS A 111 39.44 24.31 -2.11
C LYS A 111 39.14 25.79 -2.27
N ARG A 112 38.59 26.42 -1.23
CA ARG A 112 39.00 27.74 -0.70
C ARG A 112 38.16 28.10 0.53
N ARG A 113 38.85 27.96 1.66
CA ARG A 113 38.66 28.60 2.98
C ARG A 113 37.36 28.32 3.73
#